data_AF-A0A2H9LD13-F1
#
_entry.id   AF-A0A2H9LD13-F1
#
_cell.length_a   1.000
_cell.length_b   1.000
_cell.length_c   1.000
_cell.angle_alpha   90.00
_cell.angle_beta   90.00
_cell.angle_gamma   90.00
#
_symmetry.space_group_name_H-M   'P 1'
#
loop_
_entity.id
_entity.type
_entity.pdbx_description
1 polymer ?
#
loop_
_entity_poly.entity_id
_entity_poly.type
_entity_poly.pdbx_seq_one_letter_code
_entity_poly.pdbx_strand_id
1 'polypeptide(L)'
;MVFENTKIDDLFGLLVKHKEISLKELSERLNYSIETIEKIGLRFEKQGIVEMVYPVIGNPKIKILKQMYKEKEEEIEGKIFDHYNIVSDHILCHVKLIEAKANKEKEYSLDTAKFKPYTDLFLESLRDEITDKVNLEVTDMMDNQTVSKLKADFFATAKIIFQEYFPEEHQIKIICAEMLHRMYGLGKIEVLLNDPHIEEIALNSSKTEVCIYHKKYGWLKTNILPASEEMIANYSEQVGRKVGREITTLNPILDAHLPGGNRVNATLTPISAFGNTMTIRKFATRPWTVVDFIGQQKTMNTEMAAILWIAMHYELNILVAGGTASGKTSALNAFCAFIPSNNRIISIEDVREIQLPEHLIWNWVPMVTRNPNPEGLGQVSMLDLMQTSLRMRPDRIIVGEIRRQKEAEVLFEAMHTGHSTYSTMHANNSRQVVRRLTEKPLEIPTLEIEAIDLLLVQYRDRRKNLRRTYELSEIETGVSNDQLSINTIYKWSARDDAFDKIAEPAKFIRQLNLYTGMTESEIKTEIKNRARILEWMNNHNLSDISDVGKIMVLFYSNQKLVSNFAKLDKDPKELFE
;
A
#
# COMPACT_ATOMS: atom_id res chain seq x y z
N MET A 1 -0.94 8.58 25.07
CA MET A 1 0.04 9.20 25.98
C MET A 1 0.02 10.68 25.67
N VAL A 2 -0.35 11.52 26.63
CA VAL A 2 -0.14 12.96 26.49
C VAL A 2 1.37 13.15 26.39
N PHE A 3 1.84 13.89 25.37
CA PHE A 3 3.24 14.27 25.29
C PHE A 3 3.63 14.91 26.63
N GLU A 4 4.83 14.64 27.14
CA GLU A 4 5.29 15.26 28.40
C GLU A 4 5.04 16.78 28.35
N ASN A 5 4.74 17.39 29.51
CA ASN A 5 4.55 18.84 29.57
C ASN A 5 5.73 19.53 28.89
N THR A 6 5.46 20.29 27.84
CA THR A 6 6.50 21.15 27.30
C THR A 6 6.70 22.30 28.28
N LYS A 7 7.89 22.90 28.25
CA LYS A 7 8.15 24.12 29.00
C LYS A 7 7.22 25.29 28.62
N ILE A 8 6.62 25.26 27.42
CA ILE A 8 5.57 26.21 27.01
C ILE A 8 4.29 25.95 27.81
N ASP A 9 3.89 24.70 27.95
CA ASP A 9 2.73 24.36 28.79
C ASP A 9 2.97 24.67 30.27
N ASP A 10 4.18 24.47 30.76
CA ASP A 10 4.56 24.85 32.13
C ASP A 10 4.57 26.38 32.33
N LEU A 11 5.03 27.14 31.34
CA LEU A 11 4.93 28.61 31.30
C LEU A 11 3.48 29.07 31.43
N PHE A 12 2.58 28.50 30.64
CA PHE A 12 1.17 28.84 30.70
C PHE A 12 0.49 28.33 31.98
N GLY A 13 0.93 27.20 32.53
CA GLY A 13 0.52 26.73 33.85
C GLY A 13 0.85 27.74 34.96
N LEU A 14 2.04 28.34 34.93
CA LEU A 14 2.44 29.41 35.83
C LEU A 14 1.63 30.70 35.61
N LEU A 15 1.41 31.08 34.35
CA LEU A 15 0.59 32.25 34.00
C LEU A 15 -0.86 32.11 34.44
N VAL A 16 -1.48 30.94 34.25
CA VAL A 16 -2.84 30.67 34.71
C VAL A 16 -2.94 30.78 36.23
N LYS A 17 -1.91 30.35 36.97
CA LYS A 17 -1.86 30.42 38.43
C LYS A 17 -1.65 31.84 38.95
N HIS A 18 -0.77 32.63 38.33
CA HIS A 18 -0.33 33.93 38.83
C HIS A 18 -1.01 35.13 38.15
N LYS A 19 -1.72 34.92 37.03
CA LYS A 19 -2.35 35.92 36.13
C LYS A 19 -1.38 36.88 35.44
N GLU A 20 -0.34 37.31 36.14
CA GLU A 20 0.74 38.16 35.65
C GLU A 20 2.04 37.72 36.34
N ILE A 21 3.13 37.59 35.58
CA ILE A 21 4.43 37.15 36.10
C ILE A 21 5.56 37.85 35.35
N SER A 22 6.68 38.11 36.03
CA SER A 22 7.84 38.74 35.39
C SER A 22 8.62 37.76 34.53
N LEU A 23 9.21 38.25 33.42
CA LEU A 23 10.05 37.41 32.56
C LEU A 23 11.26 36.83 33.30
N LYS A 24 11.82 37.58 34.25
CA LYS A 24 12.93 37.11 35.09
C LYS A 24 12.52 35.90 35.95
N GLU A 25 11.36 35.96 36.58
CA GLU A 25 10.84 34.86 37.39
C GLU A 25 10.52 33.62 36.54
N LEU A 26 9.96 33.80 35.34
CA LEU A 26 9.76 32.69 34.39
C LEU A 26 11.09 32.08 33.93
N SER A 27 12.09 32.91 33.67
CA SER A 27 13.43 32.48 33.24
C SER A 27 14.09 31.59 34.29
N GLU A 28 14.03 32.00 35.56
CA GLU A 28 14.58 31.23 36.68
C GLU A 28 13.83 29.90 36.90
N ARG A 29 12.51 29.88 36.76
CA ARG A 29 11.68 28.67 37.01
C ARG A 29 11.72 27.65 35.88
N LEU A 30 11.76 28.11 34.62
CA LEU A 30 11.69 27.25 33.44
C LEU A 30 13.06 26.96 32.82
N ASN A 31 14.12 27.61 33.30
CA ASN A 31 15.45 27.57 32.71
C ASN A 31 15.40 27.89 31.21
N TYR A 32 14.79 29.03 30.88
CA TYR A 32 14.80 29.64 29.55
C TYR A 32 15.50 30.99 29.63
N SER A 33 16.07 31.44 28.51
CA SER A 33 16.52 32.83 28.42
C SER A 33 15.33 33.80 28.47
N ILE A 34 15.54 35.00 28.99
CA ILE A 34 14.52 36.07 28.99
C ILE A 34 14.06 36.36 27.56
N GLU A 35 14.99 36.35 26.59
CA GLU A 35 14.70 36.57 25.17
C GLU A 35 13.78 35.48 24.60
N THR A 36 13.98 34.21 24.94
CA THR A 36 13.12 33.10 24.50
C THR A 36 11.70 33.27 25.04
N ILE A 37 11.55 33.61 26.32
CA ILE A 37 10.24 33.84 26.94
C ILE A 37 9.55 35.04 26.31
N GLU A 38 10.29 36.10 26.00
CA GLU A 38 9.78 37.29 25.32
C GLU A 38 9.27 36.96 23.92
N LYS A 39 10.04 36.21 23.12
CA LYS A 39 9.62 35.74 21.79
C LYS A 39 8.36 34.89 21.86
N ILE A 40 8.27 33.98 22.82
CA ILE A 40 7.04 33.18 23.06
C ILE A 40 5.88 34.12 23.37
N GLY A 41 6.06 35.06 24.31
CA GLY A 41 5.04 36.03 24.71
C GLY A 41 4.51 36.87 23.55
N LEU A 42 5.40 37.42 22.72
CA LEU A 42 5.05 38.23 21.55
C LEU A 42 4.23 37.43 20.51
N ARG A 43 4.48 36.12 20.35
CA ARG A 43 3.67 35.28 19.44
C ARG A 43 2.25 35.07 19.98
N PHE A 44 2.12 34.79 21.27
CA PHE A 44 0.82 34.65 21.90
C PHE A 44 0.06 35.98 22.03
N GLU A 45 0.77 37.11 22.08
CA GLU A 45 0.18 38.45 22.06
C GLU A 45 -0.48 38.76 20.71
N LYS A 46 0.18 38.40 19.59
CA LYS A 46 -0.43 38.49 18.25
C LYS A 46 -1.73 37.67 18.11
N GLN A 47 -1.87 36.61 18.91
CA GLN A 47 -3.06 35.75 18.96
C GLN A 47 -4.07 36.19 20.03
N GLY A 48 -3.81 37.28 20.75
CA GLY A 48 -4.69 37.84 21.78
C GLY A 48 -4.81 36.98 23.05
N ILE A 49 -3.85 36.09 23.32
CA ILE A 49 -3.87 35.20 24.49
C ILE A 49 -3.17 35.82 25.69
N VAL A 50 -2.11 36.59 25.43
CA VAL A 50 -1.35 37.30 26.45
C VAL A 50 -1.15 38.76 26.07
N GLU A 51 -0.71 39.58 27.03
CA GLU A 51 -0.31 40.97 26.89
C GLU A 51 1.13 41.10 27.43
N MET A 52 2.02 41.69 26.65
CA MET A 52 3.39 41.97 27.05
C MET A 52 3.46 43.36 27.69
N VAL A 53 3.87 43.42 28.96
CA VAL A 53 3.91 44.65 29.75
C VAL A 53 5.36 45.08 29.97
N TYR A 54 5.73 46.23 29.41
CA TYR A 54 7.06 46.84 29.53
C TYR A 54 7.02 48.05 30.49
N PRO A 55 7.26 47.87 31.79
CA PRO A 55 7.24 48.97 32.74
C PRO A 55 8.44 49.90 32.53
N VAL A 56 8.25 51.20 32.79
CA VAL A 56 9.32 52.21 32.71
C VAL A 56 10.46 51.92 33.70
N ILE A 57 10.14 51.30 34.84
CA ILE A 57 11.09 50.82 35.85
C ILE A 57 10.68 49.42 36.27
N GLY A 58 11.57 48.44 36.11
CA GLY A 58 11.36 47.04 36.51
C GLY A 58 11.55 46.05 35.36
N ASN A 59 11.37 44.76 35.66
CA ASN A 59 11.46 43.72 34.64
C ASN A 59 10.17 43.67 33.82
N PRO A 60 10.24 43.45 32.50
CA PRO A 60 9.05 43.22 31.70
C PRO A 60 8.29 41.98 32.20
N LYS A 61 6.99 41.98 31.93
CA LYS A 61 6.05 40.98 32.45
C LYS A 61 5.14 40.48 31.33
N ILE A 62 4.58 39.30 31.56
CA ILE A 62 3.58 38.68 30.70
C ILE A 62 2.30 38.47 31.50
N LYS A 63 1.18 38.87 30.91
CA LYS A 63 -0.16 38.80 31.53
C LYS A 63 -1.09 37.98 30.66
N ILE A 64 -1.81 37.03 31.26
CA ILE A 64 -2.75 36.19 30.51
C ILE A 64 -4.08 36.93 30.31
N LEU A 65 -4.54 37.02 29.06
CA LEU A 65 -5.82 37.62 28.69
C LEU A 65 -6.92 36.57 28.53
N LYS A 66 -6.58 35.44 27.90
CA LYS A 66 -7.53 34.35 27.60
C LYS A 66 -6.95 33.01 28.01
N GLN A 67 -7.69 32.26 28.82
CA GLN A 67 -7.34 30.88 29.15
C GLN A 67 -7.89 29.94 28.08
N MET A 68 -7.08 28.97 27.68
CA MET A 68 -7.55 27.87 26.84
C MET A 68 -8.21 26.81 27.72
N TYR A 69 -9.30 26.22 27.24
CA TYR A 69 -9.97 25.14 27.95
C TYR A 69 -9.06 23.91 28.00
N LYS A 70 -9.12 23.19 29.13
CA LYS A 70 -8.54 21.85 29.23
C LYS A 70 -9.31 20.93 28.29
N GLU A 71 -8.62 20.20 27.42
CA GLU A 71 -9.23 19.06 26.75
C GLU A 71 -9.75 18.09 27.82
N LYS A 72 -11.01 17.66 27.69
CA LYS A 72 -11.48 16.50 28.45
C LYS A 72 -10.76 15.29 27.89
N GLU A 73 -10.03 14.56 28.73
CA GLU A 73 -9.58 13.22 28.38
C GLU A 73 -10.83 12.36 28.19
N GLU A 74 -11.09 11.94 26.96
CA GLU A 74 -12.11 10.93 26.70
C GLU A 74 -11.61 9.61 27.27
N GLU A 75 -12.28 9.12 28.32
CA GLU A 75 -12.07 7.75 28.78
C GLU A 75 -12.55 6.79 27.69
N ILE A 76 -11.67 5.87 27.31
CA ILE A 76 -12.01 4.81 26.37
C ILE A 76 -12.95 3.83 27.08
N GLU A 77 -14.26 3.96 26.84
CA GLU A 77 -15.29 3.07 27.40
C GLU A 77 -15.41 1.75 26.60
N GLY A 78 -14.43 0.86 26.75
CA GLY A 78 -14.46 -0.40 26.01
C GLY A 78 -13.48 -1.46 26.48
N LYS A 79 -13.69 -2.69 26.01
CA LYS A 79 -12.75 -3.79 26.24
C LYS A 79 -11.71 -3.80 25.12
N ILE A 80 -10.44 -3.60 25.46
CA ILE A 80 -9.35 -3.76 24.50
C ILE A 80 -9.19 -5.25 24.20
N PHE A 81 -9.28 -5.62 22.93
CA PHE A 81 -9.10 -7.00 22.49
C PHE A 81 -7.81 -7.23 21.69
N ASP A 82 -7.17 -6.16 21.22
CA ASP A 82 -5.88 -6.21 20.52
C ASP A 82 -5.16 -4.86 20.63
N HIS A 83 -3.83 -4.85 20.55
CA HIS A 83 -3.04 -3.62 20.57
C HIS A 83 -1.66 -3.84 19.94
N TYR A 84 -1.11 -2.80 19.33
CA TYR A 84 0.24 -2.82 18.75
C TYR A 84 0.79 -1.41 18.60
N ASN A 85 2.09 -1.31 18.32
CA ASN A 85 2.78 -0.04 18.11
C ASN A 85 3.09 0.14 16.63
N ILE A 86 2.99 1.38 16.16
CA ILE A 86 3.44 1.79 14.84
C ILE A 86 4.36 3.00 14.97
N VAL A 87 5.32 3.14 14.06
CA VAL A 87 6.21 4.29 14.01
C VAL A 87 6.01 5.00 12.68
N SER A 88 5.71 6.29 12.73
CA SER A 88 5.46 7.14 11.56
C SER A 88 6.38 8.36 11.61
N ASP A 89 7.39 8.42 10.73
CA ASP A 89 8.39 9.51 10.68
C ASP A 89 8.92 9.94 12.07
N HIS A 90 9.25 8.99 12.96
CA HIS A 90 9.70 9.17 14.36
C HIS A 90 8.61 9.31 15.43
N ILE A 91 7.33 9.37 15.07
CA ILE A 91 6.21 9.38 16.02
C ILE A 91 5.87 7.93 16.38
N LEU A 92 6.14 7.53 17.63
CA LEU A 92 5.62 6.27 18.18
C LEU A 92 4.14 6.44 18.47
N CYS A 93 3.30 5.64 17.82
CA CYS A 93 1.85 5.65 18.02
C CYS A 93 1.40 4.31 18.58
N HIS A 94 0.49 4.36 19.55
CA HIS A 94 -0.10 3.17 20.14
C HIS A 94 -1.49 2.95 19.53
N VAL A 95 -1.68 1.79 18.93
CA VAL A 95 -2.97 1.39 18.37
C VAL A 95 -3.66 0.48 19.38
N LYS A 96 -4.91 0.78 19.71
CA LYS A 96 -5.78 -0.04 20.55
C LYS A 96 -7.04 -0.40 19.78
N LEU A 97 -7.34 -1.68 19.68
CA LEU A 97 -8.59 -2.16 19.09
C LEU A 97 -9.57 -2.47 20.21
N ILE A 98 -10.70 -1.77 20.20
CA ILE A 98 -11.61 -1.69 21.32
C ILE A 98 -12.99 -2.20 20.90
N GLU A 99 -13.62 -2.98 21.75
CA GLU A 99 -15.04 -3.30 21.65
C GLU A 99 -15.80 -2.33 22.57
N ALA A 100 -16.55 -1.41 21.97
CA ALA A 100 -17.29 -0.38 22.69
C ALA A 100 -18.39 -1.00 23.56
N LYS A 101 -18.50 -0.57 24.82
CA LYS A 101 -19.46 -1.15 25.78
C LYS A 101 -20.92 -0.94 25.37
N ALA A 102 -21.22 0.18 24.70
CA ALA A 102 -22.59 0.60 24.42
C ALA A 102 -23.27 -0.23 23.32
N ASN A 103 -22.56 -0.55 22.25
CA ASN A 103 -23.12 -1.16 21.04
C ASN A 103 -22.37 -2.42 20.56
N LYS A 104 -21.27 -2.82 21.25
CA LYS A 104 -20.35 -3.89 20.83
C LYS A 104 -19.74 -3.68 19.44
N GLU A 105 -19.72 -2.44 18.95
CA GLU A 105 -18.97 -2.12 17.73
C GLU A 105 -17.48 -2.19 18.03
N LYS A 106 -16.71 -2.59 17.02
CA LYS A 106 -15.25 -2.60 17.09
C LYS A 106 -14.71 -1.30 16.55
N GLU A 107 -13.78 -0.71 17.28
CA GLU A 107 -13.20 0.60 17.00
C GLU A 107 -11.68 0.52 16.97
N TYR A 108 -11.09 1.40 16.19
CA TYR A 108 -9.66 1.61 16.06
C TYR A 108 -9.29 2.91 16.79
N SER A 109 -8.64 2.81 17.94
CA SER A 109 -8.15 3.99 18.66
C SER A 109 -6.68 4.19 18.36
N LEU A 110 -6.37 5.32 17.73
CA LEU A 110 -5.02 5.81 17.53
C LEU A 110 -4.66 6.77 18.66
N ASP A 111 -3.69 6.36 19.47
CA ASP A 111 -3.10 7.19 20.50
C ASP A 111 -1.74 7.70 20.01
N THR A 112 -1.75 8.89 19.42
CA THR A 112 -0.54 9.64 19.05
C THR A 112 -0.10 10.55 20.19
N ALA A 113 1.13 11.06 20.12
CA ALA A 113 1.52 12.19 20.94
C ALA A 113 0.53 13.35 20.71
N LYS A 114 -0.25 13.71 21.74
CA LYS A 114 -1.08 14.92 21.72
C LYS A 114 -0.31 16.05 22.39
N PHE A 115 -0.14 17.14 21.67
CA PHE A 115 0.33 18.40 22.25
C PHE A 115 -0.82 19.05 23.03
N LYS A 116 -0.51 19.64 24.18
CA LYS A 116 -1.49 20.45 24.90
C LYS A 116 -1.83 21.72 24.11
N PRO A 117 -2.99 22.36 24.39
CA PRO A 117 -3.49 23.46 23.57
C PRO A 117 -2.51 24.63 23.36
N TYR A 118 -1.71 24.97 24.38
CA TYR A 118 -0.74 26.06 24.26
C TYR A 118 0.43 25.67 23.36
N THR A 119 1.03 24.50 23.56
CA THR A 119 2.06 23.99 22.64
C THR A 119 1.54 23.90 21.21
N ASP A 120 0.35 23.33 21.00
CA ASP A 120 -0.24 23.14 19.66
C ASP A 120 -0.42 24.48 18.93
N LEU A 121 -0.95 25.49 19.62
CA LEU A 121 -1.12 26.82 19.05
C LEU A 121 0.21 27.54 18.80
N PHE A 122 1.21 27.32 19.66
CA PHE A 122 2.55 27.84 19.43
C PHE A 122 3.17 27.27 18.17
N LEU A 123 3.01 25.97 17.92
CA LEU A 123 3.49 25.31 16.70
C LEU A 123 2.81 25.89 15.45
N GLU A 124 1.50 26.13 15.48
CA GLU A 124 0.80 26.82 14.38
C GLU A 124 1.37 28.22 14.13
N SER A 125 1.77 28.94 15.18
CA SER A 125 2.39 30.28 15.05
C SER A 125 3.79 30.27 14.40
N LEU A 126 4.44 29.10 14.35
CA LEU A 126 5.74 28.91 13.71
C LEU A 126 5.62 28.45 12.25
N ARG A 127 4.41 28.10 11.79
CA ARG A 127 4.17 27.57 10.46
C ARG A 127 4.64 28.50 9.34
N ASP A 128 4.31 29.79 9.43
CA ASP A 128 4.67 30.77 8.40
C ASP A 128 6.20 30.95 8.34
N GLU A 129 6.87 31.00 9.50
CA GLU A 129 8.33 31.12 9.56
C GLU A 129 9.05 29.90 8.96
N ILE A 130 8.51 28.69 9.21
CA ILE A 130 9.05 27.47 8.61
C ILE A 130 8.82 27.50 7.08
N THR A 131 7.63 27.93 6.65
CA THR A 131 7.29 28.01 5.22
C THR A 131 8.19 29.01 4.49
N ASP A 132 8.47 30.17 5.08
CA ASP A 132 9.32 31.20 4.48
C ASP A 132 10.79 30.74 4.32
N LYS A 133 11.28 29.91 5.23
CA LYS A 133 12.66 29.40 5.20
C LYS A 133 12.82 28.14 4.36
N VAL A 134 11.77 27.35 4.18
CA VAL A 134 11.76 26.15 3.33
C VAL A 134 11.43 26.58 1.89
N ASN A 135 12.49 26.87 1.12
CA ASN A 135 12.36 27.33 -0.26
C ASN A 135 11.72 26.26 -1.14
N LEU A 136 10.53 26.53 -1.69
CA LEU A 136 9.75 25.59 -2.48
C LEU A 136 9.49 26.14 -3.87
N GLU A 137 10.24 25.65 -4.85
CA GLU A 137 9.75 25.67 -6.23
C GLU A 137 8.74 24.53 -6.38
N VAL A 138 7.47 24.89 -6.58
CA VAL A 138 6.29 23.99 -6.65
C VAL A 138 6.39 22.96 -7.78
N THR A 139 7.34 23.14 -8.71
CA THR A 139 7.48 22.40 -9.95
C THR A 139 8.09 20.99 -9.84
N ASP A 140 8.72 20.60 -8.71
CA ASP A 140 9.54 19.37 -8.66
C ASP A 140 8.92 18.16 -7.90
N MET A 141 7.62 18.21 -7.56
CA MET A 141 6.98 17.21 -6.66
C MET A 141 6.67 15.83 -7.29
N MET A 142 7.18 15.51 -8.47
CA MET A 142 6.84 14.28 -9.20
C MET A 142 7.82 13.11 -8.98
N ASP A 143 8.98 13.34 -8.35
CA ASP A 143 9.99 12.29 -8.07
C ASP A 143 10.08 11.95 -6.55
N ASN A 144 10.16 10.65 -6.23
CA ASN A 144 10.37 10.13 -4.88
C ASN A 144 11.68 10.66 -4.25
N GLN A 145 12.70 10.96 -5.07
CA GLN A 145 13.94 11.58 -4.60
C GLN A 145 13.70 13.02 -4.10
N THR A 146 12.87 13.79 -4.80
CA THR A 146 12.52 15.16 -4.39
C THR A 146 11.71 15.18 -3.09
N VAL A 147 10.76 14.25 -2.91
CA VAL A 147 9.99 14.15 -1.66
C VAL A 147 10.91 13.83 -0.47
N SER A 148 11.88 12.93 -0.68
CA SER A 148 12.86 12.59 0.36
C SER A 148 13.76 13.76 0.71
N LYS A 149 14.19 14.53 -0.30
CA LYS A 149 14.98 15.76 -0.12
C LYS A 149 14.18 16.83 0.61
N LEU A 150 12.92 17.06 0.24
CA LEU A 150 12.02 17.98 0.92
C LEU A 150 11.88 17.65 2.41
N LYS A 151 11.66 16.36 2.73
CA LYS A 151 11.61 15.91 4.12
C LYS A 151 12.90 16.27 4.85
N ALA A 152 14.06 15.96 4.26
CA ALA A 152 15.36 16.25 4.86
C ALA A 152 15.59 17.76 5.10
N ASP A 153 15.30 18.59 4.09
CA ASP A 153 15.45 20.05 4.16
C ASP A 153 14.50 20.67 5.20
N PHE A 154 13.26 20.19 5.26
CA PHE A 154 12.30 20.55 6.30
C PHE A 154 12.81 20.18 7.69
N PHE A 155 13.24 18.92 7.90
CA PHE A 155 13.74 18.46 9.19
C PHE A 155 14.96 19.27 9.64
N ALA A 156 15.88 19.60 8.74
CA ALA A 156 17.05 20.42 9.05
C ALA A 156 16.65 21.84 9.50
N THR A 157 15.74 22.48 8.76
CA THR A 157 15.29 23.85 9.03
C THR A 157 14.44 23.94 10.30
N ALA A 158 13.45 23.05 10.41
CA ALA A 158 12.55 22.98 11.56
C ALA A 158 13.31 22.64 12.85
N LYS A 159 14.32 21.76 12.79
CA LYS A 159 15.17 21.45 13.94
C LYS A 159 15.87 22.69 14.48
N ILE A 160 16.41 23.55 13.63
CA ILE A 160 17.10 24.79 14.06
C ILE A 160 16.12 25.73 14.77
N ILE A 161 14.91 25.91 14.23
CA ILE A 161 13.88 26.77 14.83
C ILE A 161 13.43 26.19 16.18
N PHE A 162 13.13 24.89 16.23
CA PHE A 162 12.61 24.26 17.44
C PHE A 162 13.67 24.10 18.53
N GLN A 163 14.96 24.03 18.22
CA GLN A 163 16.05 24.01 19.21
C GLN A 163 16.06 25.26 20.10
N GLU A 164 15.57 26.40 19.61
CA GLU A 164 15.46 27.62 20.41
C GLU A 164 14.39 27.50 21.50
N TYR A 165 13.30 26.78 21.22
CA TYR A 165 12.11 26.71 22.08
C TYR A 165 11.99 25.38 22.83
N PHE A 166 12.57 24.28 22.36
CA PHE A 166 12.42 22.97 22.97
C PHE A 166 13.80 22.42 23.35
N PRO A 167 14.04 22.07 24.62
CA PRO A 167 15.37 21.68 25.10
C PRO A 167 15.74 20.23 24.78
N GLU A 168 14.76 19.35 24.60
CA GLU A 168 14.98 17.91 24.44
C GLU A 168 15.01 17.49 22.97
N GLU A 169 16.08 16.81 22.55
CA GLU A 169 16.23 16.39 21.15
C GLU A 169 15.15 15.41 20.68
N HIS A 170 14.68 14.53 21.57
CA HIS A 170 13.58 13.62 21.25
C HIS A 170 12.29 14.37 20.97
N GLN A 171 11.99 15.41 21.77
CA GLN A 171 10.80 16.24 21.59
C GLN A 171 10.83 16.97 20.24
N ILE A 172 11.98 17.55 19.88
CA ILE A 172 12.15 18.25 18.61
C ILE A 172 11.88 17.32 17.43
N LYS A 173 12.38 16.07 17.47
CA LYS A 173 12.15 15.11 16.37
C LYS A 173 10.66 14.81 16.18
N ILE A 174 9.91 14.63 17.26
CA ILE A 174 8.46 14.38 17.20
C ILE A 174 7.71 15.62 16.70
N ILE A 175 8.06 16.81 17.17
CA ILE A 175 7.45 18.07 16.73
C ILE A 175 7.72 18.31 15.23
N CYS A 176 8.95 18.09 14.76
CA CYS A 176 9.28 18.15 13.34
C CYS A 176 8.40 17.18 12.54
N ALA A 177 8.27 15.94 12.98
CA ALA A 177 7.47 14.93 12.30
C ALA A 177 5.98 15.34 12.19
N GLU A 178 5.38 15.80 13.29
CA GLU A 178 4.00 16.27 13.32
C GLU A 178 3.81 17.47 12.37
N MET A 179 4.71 18.45 12.42
CA MET A 179 4.63 19.64 11.57
C MET A 179 4.81 19.31 10.09
N LEU A 180 5.70 18.35 9.77
CA LEU A 180 5.85 17.82 8.42
C LEU A 180 4.54 17.20 7.93
N HIS A 181 3.88 16.37 8.75
CA HIS A 181 2.58 15.76 8.41
C HIS A 181 1.48 16.81 8.21
N ARG A 182 1.46 17.88 9.00
CA ARG A 182 0.46 18.97 8.87
C ARG A 182 0.69 19.85 7.64
N MET A 183 1.95 20.16 7.34
CA MET A 183 2.29 21.13 6.29
C MET A 183 2.40 20.49 4.89
N TYR A 184 2.95 19.27 4.81
CA TYR A 184 3.28 18.61 3.53
C TYR A 184 2.64 17.23 3.36
N GLY A 185 2.00 16.72 4.41
CA GLY A 185 1.28 15.45 4.43
C GLY A 185 -0.23 15.61 4.60
N LEU A 186 -0.89 14.48 4.84
CA LEU A 186 -2.32 14.39 5.11
C LEU A 186 -2.65 14.44 6.62
N GLY A 187 -1.83 15.14 7.41
CA GLY A 187 -1.97 15.22 8.86
C GLY A 187 -1.97 13.84 9.53
N LYS A 188 -2.94 13.60 10.42
CA LYS A 188 -3.08 12.31 11.15
C LYS A 188 -3.32 11.10 10.24
N ILE A 189 -3.74 11.33 8.99
CA ILE A 189 -3.93 10.26 8.00
C ILE A 189 -2.58 9.63 7.61
N GLU A 190 -1.46 10.37 7.68
CA GLU A 190 -0.11 9.84 7.43
C GLU A 190 0.22 8.67 8.38
N VAL A 191 -0.22 8.77 9.64
CA VAL A 191 -0.03 7.70 10.62
C VAL A 191 -0.81 6.44 10.24
N LEU A 192 -2.04 6.58 9.75
CA LEU A 192 -2.84 5.44 9.24
C LEU A 192 -2.23 4.85 7.96
N LEU A 193 -1.65 5.69 7.11
CA LEU A 193 -0.94 5.26 5.91
C LEU A 193 0.31 4.42 6.23
N ASN A 194 0.94 4.65 7.38
CA ASN A 194 2.09 3.86 7.82
C ASN A 194 1.72 2.57 8.60
N ASP A 195 0.46 2.35 8.97
CA ASP A 195 0.06 1.11 9.66
C ASP A 195 0.00 -0.12 8.71
N PRO A 196 0.87 -1.13 8.85
CA PRO A 196 0.88 -2.29 7.96
C PRO A 196 -0.38 -3.16 8.04
N HIS A 197 -1.23 -3.00 9.05
CA HIS A 197 -2.47 -3.76 9.21
C HIS A 197 -3.69 -3.14 8.50
N ILE A 198 -3.55 -1.92 7.96
CA ILE A 198 -4.62 -1.22 7.24
C ILE A 198 -4.46 -1.42 5.72
N GLU A 199 -5.54 -1.77 5.03
CA GLU A 199 -5.59 -1.85 3.56
C GLU A 199 -6.26 -0.63 2.93
N GLU A 200 -7.29 -0.06 3.57
CA GLU A 200 -8.06 1.07 3.05
C GLU A 200 -8.35 2.08 4.17
N ILE A 201 -8.42 3.37 3.80
CA ILE A 201 -8.79 4.50 4.65
C ILE A 201 -9.89 5.27 3.92
N ALA A 202 -10.99 5.59 4.60
CA ALA A 202 -12.14 6.27 4.04
C ALA A 202 -12.55 7.46 4.91
N LEU A 203 -12.51 8.65 4.32
CA LEU A 203 -13.02 9.91 4.84
C LEU A 203 -14.35 10.17 4.14
N ASN A 204 -15.47 9.96 4.85
CA ASN A 204 -16.81 10.07 4.26
C ASN A 204 -17.41 11.48 4.38
N SER A 205 -17.03 12.22 5.43
CA SER A 205 -17.38 13.62 5.67
C SER A 205 -16.58 14.13 6.88
N SER A 206 -16.61 15.43 7.13
CA SER A 206 -16.10 16.03 8.38
C SER A 206 -17.01 15.79 9.60
N LYS A 207 -18.22 15.26 9.40
CA LYS A 207 -19.19 14.97 10.46
C LYS A 207 -19.08 13.55 11.01
N THR A 208 -18.25 12.72 10.39
CA THR A 208 -18.09 11.30 10.71
C THR A 208 -16.62 10.99 10.88
N GLU A 209 -16.30 10.07 11.78
CA GLU A 209 -14.94 9.63 11.99
C GLU A 209 -14.37 8.95 10.73
N VAL A 210 -13.06 9.05 10.59
CA VAL A 210 -12.33 8.32 9.55
C VAL A 210 -12.53 6.83 9.76
N CYS A 211 -12.87 6.11 8.70
CA CYS A 211 -13.05 4.66 8.70
C CYS A 211 -11.82 3.99 8.08
N ILE A 212 -11.46 2.81 8.57
CA ILE A 212 -10.34 2.03 8.05
C ILE A 212 -10.74 0.58 7.82
N TYR A 213 -10.14 -0.06 6.82
CA TYR A 213 -10.25 -1.50 6.61
C TYR A 213 -9.03 -2.21 7.18
N HIS A 214 -9.19 -2.87 8.33
CA HIS A 214 -8.15 -3.65 8.99
C HIS A 214 -8.10 -5.08 8.44
N LYS A 215 -6.92 -5.57 8.06
CA LYS A 215 -6.69 -6.90 7.45
C LYS A 215 -7.39 -8.04 8.19
N LYS A 216 -7.35 -8.01 9.52
CA LYS A 216 -7.94 -9.03 10.40
C LYS A 216 -9.40 -8.79 10.80
N TYR A 217 -9.84 -7.53 10.87
CA TYR A 217 -11.10 -7.17 11.54
C TYR A 217 -12.14 -6.52 10.62
N GLY A 218 -11.79 -6.22 9.37
CA GLY A 218 -12.66 -5.55 8.42
C GLY A 218 -12.77 -4.05 8.70
N TRP A 219 -13.92 -3.46 8.40
CA TRP A 219 -14.17 -2.02 8.59
C TRP A 219 -14.28 -1.66 10.08
N LEU A 220 -13.51 -0.66 10.50
CA LEU A 220 -13.51 -0.10 11.85
C LEU A 220 -13.59 1.44 11.78
N LYS A 221 -14.31 2.05 12.71
CA LYS A 221 -14.27 3.51 12.92
C LYS A 221 -13.01 3.86 13.70
N THR A 222 -12.38 4.98 13.36
CA THR A 222 -11.25 5.51 14.13
C THR A 222 -11.70 6.56 15.15
N ASN A 223 -10.83 6.98 16.05
CA ASN A 223 -11.03 8.15 16.90
C ASN A 223 -10.59 9.48 16.22
N ILE A 224 -10.40 9.48 14.89
CA ILE A 224 -9.98 10.66 14.13
C ILE A 224 -11.21 11.27 13.47
N LEU A 225 -11.54 12.50 13.83
CA LEU A 225 -12.57 13.29 13.18
C LEU A 225 -11.90 14.40 12.33
N PRO A 226 -12.18 14.49 11.02
CA PRO A 226 -11.68 15.60 10.21
C PRO A 226 -12.24 16.94 10.72
N ALA A 227 -11.42 17.98 10.78
CA ALA A 227 -11.82 19.24 11.40
C ALA A 227 -12.90 20.01 10.62
N SER A 228 -12.90 19.88 9.28
CA SER A 228 -13.85 20.56 8.39
C SER A 228 -13.91 19.90 7.02
N GLU A 229 -14.96 20.20 6.23
CA GLU A 229 -15.05 19.77 4.82
C GLU A 229 -13.92 20.37 3.97
N GLU A 230 -13.50 21.58 4.31
CA GLU A 230 -12.39 22.28 3.66
C GLU A 230 -11.05 21.53 3.87
N MET A 231 -10.85 20.92 5.03
CA MET A 231 -9.68 20.07 5.27
C MET A 231 -9.65 18.86 4.33
N ILE A 232 -10.78 18.20 4.10
CA ILE A 232 -10.87 17.05 3.18
C ILE A 232 -10.64 17.51 1.73
N ALA A 233 -11.18 18.68 1.35
CA ALA A 233 -10.91 19.28 0.05
C ALA A 233 -9.42 19.59 -0.13
N ASN A 234 -8.78 20.21 0.87
CA ASN A 234 -7.35 20.52 0.87
C ASN A 234 -6.49 19.26 0.75
N TYR A 235 -6.84 18.17 1.44
CA TYR A 235 -6.17 16.87 1.24
C TYR A 235 -6.30 16.37 -0.20
N SER A 236 -7.49 16.51 -0.79
CA SER A 236 -7.74 16.07 -2.17
C SER A 236 -6.93 16.89 -3.17
N GLU A 237 -6.85 18.21 -2.98
CA GLU A 237 -6.01 19.09 -3.78
C GLU A 237 -4.53 18.77 -3.65
N GLN A 238 -4.04 18.53 -2.44
CA GLN A 238 -2.64 18.15 -2.21
C GLN A 238 -2.29 16.85 -2.94
N VAL A 239 -3.18 15.84 -2.88
CA VAL A 239 -3.02 14.60 -3.64
C VAL A 239 -2.98 14.88 -5.14
N GLY A 240 -3.92 15.71 -5.64
CA GLY A 240 -3.96 16.12 -7.04
C GLY A 240 -2.64 16.73 -7.50
N ARG A 241 -2.14 17.75 -6.78
CA ARG A 241 -0.87 18.44 -7.10
C ARG A 241 0.32 17.48 -7.17
N LYS A 242 0.41 16.53 -6.23
CA LYS A 242 1.48 15.50 -6.20
C LYS A 242 1.49 14.60 -7.44
N VAL A 243 0.35 14.40 -8.09
CA VAL A 243 0.22 13.54 -9.29
C VAL A 243 0.00 14.32 -10.58
N GLY A 244 0.14 15.65 -10.56
CA GLY A 244 -0.11 16.52 -11.70
C GLY A 244 -1.57 16.54 -12.16
N ARG A 245 -2.51 16.38 -11.22
CA ARG A 245 -3.97 16.47 -11.48
C ARG A 245 -4.58 17.59 -10.64
N GLU A 246 -5.75 18.03 -11.05
CA GLU A 246 -6.51 19.06 -10.36
C GLU A 246 -7.86 18.50 -9.91
N ILE A 247 -8.31 18.91 -8.73
CA ILE A 247 -9.67 18.69 -8.25
C ILE A 247 -10.23 20.05 -7.87
N THR A 248 -11.38 20.41 -8.43
CA THR A 248 -12.02 21.71 -8.22
C THR A 248 -13.53 21.53 -8.19
N THR A 249 -14.29 22.58 -7.86
CA THR A 249 -15.75 22.53 -7.96
C THR A 249 -16.23 22.25 -9.39
N LEU A 250 -15.46 22.65 -10.42
CA LEU A 250 -15.76 22.36 -11.83
C LEU A 250 -15.37 20.92 -12.22
N ASN A 251 -14.30 20.40 -11.63
CA ASN A 251 -13.82 19.02 -11.80
C ASN A 251 -13.83 18.29 -10.43
N PRO A 252 -15.02 17.93 -9.90
CA PRO A 252 -15.19 17.53 -8.51
C PRO A 252 -14.82 16.06 -8.24
N ILE A 253 -14.20 15.36 -9.18
CA ILE A 253 -13.83 13.94 -9.06
C ILE A 253 -12.35 13.83 -9.34
N LEU A 254 -11.62 13.21 -8.41
CA LEU A 254 -10.21 12.88 -8.56
C LEU A 254 -10.01 11.38 -8.41
N ASP A 255 -9.45 10.77 -9.46
CA ASP A 255 -8.80 9.47 -9.35
C ASP A 255 -7.28 9.70 -9.49
N ALA A 256 -6.51 9.27 -8.50
CA ALA A 256 -5.07 9.51 -8.44
C ALA A 256 -4.31 8.25 -7.98
N HIS A 257 -3.09 8.11 -8.49
CA HIS A 257 -2.15 7.07 -8.07
C HIS A 257 -0.90 7.75 -7.54
N LEU A 258 -0.65 7.62 -6.24
CA LEU A 258 0.50 8.23 -5.59
C LEU A 258 1.79 7.47 -5.97
N PRO A 259 2.96 8.15 -5.97
CA PRO A 259 4.25 7.52 -6.24
C PRO A 259 4.61 6.32 -5.35
N GLY A 260 3.99 6.19 -4.18
CA GLY A 260 4.08 5.03 -3.29
C GLY A 260 3.14 3.85 -3.63
N GLY A 261 2.44 3.90 -4.77
CA GLY A 261 1.49 2.88 -5.24
C GLY A 261 0.07 3.01 -4.69
N ASN A 262 -0.15 3.86 -3.69
CA ASN A 262 -1.48 4.07 -3.10
C ASN A 262 -2.45 4.67 -4.13
N ARG A 263 -3.66 4.15 -4.19
CA ARG A 263 -4.75 4.71 -5.01
C ARG A 263 -5.60 5.63 -4.16
N VAL A 264 -5.88 6.83 -4.67
CA VAL A 264 -6.78 7.79 -4.03
C VAL A 264 -7.95 8.06 -4.96
N ASN A 265 -9.16 7.96 -4.43
CA ASN A 265 -10.36 8.50 -5.05
C ASN A 265 -10.89 9.62 -4.14
N ALA A 266 -11.25 10.77 -4.70
CA ALA A 266 -11.85 11.85 -3.93
C ALA A 266 -12.99 12.49 -4.70
N THR A 267 -14.01 12.96 -3.97
CA THR A 267 -15.14 13.69 -4.55
C THR A 267 -15.47 14.93 -3.74
N LEU A 268 -15.84 16.02 -4.43
CA LEU A 268 -16.26 17.28 -3.82
C LEU A 268 -17.77 17.49 -3.94
N THR A 269 -18.31 18.26 -3.00
CA THR A 269 -19.67 18.82 -3.07
C THR A 269 -19.81 19.66 -4.36
N PRO A 270 -20.91 19.54 -5.13
CA PRO A 270 -22.20 18.91 -4.80
C PRO A 270 -22.37 17.45 -5.23
N ILE A 271 -21.36 16.79 -5.81
CA ILE A 271 -21.52 15.40 -6.27
C ILE A 271 -21.71 14.46 -5.08
N SER A 272 -20.99 14.74 -3.99
CA SER A 272 -21.16 14.06 -2.71
C SER A 272 -22.07 14.86 -1.79
N ALA A 273 -23.35 14.47 -1.72
CA ALA A 273 -24.39 15.24 -1.03
C ALA A 273 -24.18 15.41 0.49
N PHE A 274 -23.35 14.56 1.13
CA PHE A 274 -23.15 14.55 2.58
C PHE A 274 -21.82 15.19 3.04
N GLY A 275 -21.02 15.71 2.10
CA GLY A 275 -19.69 16.28 2.38
C GLY A 275 -18.66 15.80 1.36
N ASN A 276 -17.47 16.39 1.39
CA ASN A 276 -16.35 15.97 0.56
C ASN A 276 -15.84 14.60 1.03
N THR A 277 -15.47 13.74 0.09
CA THR A 277 -15.02 12.38 0.39
C THR A 277 -13.63 12.10 -0.14
N MET A 278 -12.92 11.21 0.54
CA MET A 278 -11.64 10.66 0.08
C MET A 278 -11.52 9.20 0.52
N THR A 279 -11.18 8.32 -0.42
CA THR A 279 -10.84 6.92 -0.15
C THR A 279 -9.42 6.65 -0.61
N ILE A 280 -8.56 6.19 0.29
CA ILE A 280 -7.19 5.80 0.01
C ILE A 280 -7.09 4.28 0.14
N ARG A 281 -6.77 3.60 -0.96
CA ARG A 281 -6.40 2.19 -0.96
C ARG A 281 -4.90 2.06 -0.97
N LYS A 282 -4.37 1.43 0.09
CA LYS A 282 -2.94 1.31 0.31
C LYS A 282 -2.35 0.25 -0.60
N PHE A 283 -1.17 0.55 -1.12
CA PHE A 283 -0.29 -0.42 -1.74
C PHE A 283 0.33 -1.29 -0.65
N ALA A 284 0.35 -2.61 -0.87
CA ALA A 284 0.90 -3.52 0.12
C ALA A 284 2.41 -3.32 0.24
N THR A 285 2.91 -2.88 1.40
CA THR A 285 4.34 -2.71 1.65
C THR A 285 5.12 -4.02 1.60
N ARG A 286 4.45 -5.14 1.91
CA ARG A 286 4.96 -6.51 1.78
C ARG A 286 3.99 -7.33 0.93
N PRO A 287 4.29 -7.58 -0.35
CA PRO A 287 3.44 -8.42 -1.19
C PRO A 287 3.46 -9.86 -0.67
N TRP A 288 2.34 -10.58 -0.85
CA TRP A 288 2.32 -12.02 -0.58
C TRP A 288 3.24 -12.74 -1.57
N THR A 289 4.03 -13.67 -1.05
CA THR A 289 4.91 -14.55 -1.81
C THR A 289 4.25 -15.91 -2.01
N VAL A 290 4.83 -16.76 -2.86
CA VAL A 290 4.34 -18.14 -3.01
C VAL A 290 4.40 -18.93 -1.70
N VAL A 291 5.33 -18.61 -0.81
CA VAL A 291 5.46 -19.23 0.51
C VAL A 291 4.27 -18.84 1.41
N ASP A 292 3.80 -17.59 1.35
CA ASP A 292 2.58 -17.18 2.06
C ASP A 292 1.35 -17.93 1.53
N PHE A 293 1.28 -18.14 0.20
CA PHE A 293 0.18 -18.84 -0.47
C PHE A 293 0.06 -20.29 -0.01
N ILE A 294 1.16 -21.05 0.07
CA ILE A 294 1.14 -22.45 0.51
C ILE A 294 1.11 -22.61 2.03
N GLY A 295 1.73 -21.67 2.76
CA GLY A 295 1.97 -21.74 4.19
C GLY A 295 0.89 -21.10 5.04
N GLN A 296 1.12 -19.86 5.44
CA GLN A 296 0.26 -19.15 6.41
C GLN A 296 -1.16 -18.96 5.88
N GLN A 297 -1.32 -18.61 4.61
CA GLN A 297 -2.64 -18.29 4.02
C GLN A 297 -3.38 -19.55 3.55
N LYS A 298 -2.65 -20.64 3.24
CA LYS A 298 -3.19 -21.88 2.67
C LYS A 298 -4.13 -21.63 1.50
N THR A 299 -3.78 -20.69 0.63
CA THR A 299 -4.57 -20.34 -0.54
C THR A 299 -4.51 -21.43 -1.61
N MET A 300 -3.43 -22.21 -1.67
CA MET A 300 -3.26 -23.34 -2.59
C MET A 300 -2.35 -24.42 -2.00
N ASN A 301 -2.32 -25.60 -2.62
CA ASN A 301 -1.37 -26.64 -2.26
C ASN A 301 -0.01 -26.43 -2.96
N THR A 302 1.02 -27.10 -2.46
CA THR A 302 2.40 -26.99 -2.95
C THR A 302 2.57 -27.52 -4.38
N GLU A 303 1.84 -28.57 -4.76
CA GLU A 303 1.93 -29.16 -6.10
C GLU A 303 1.44 -28.18 -7.18
N MET A 304 0.34 -27.47 -6.92
CA MET A 304 -0.15 -26.39 -7.80
C MET A 304 0.89 -25.27 -7.95
N ALA A 305 1.54 -24.86 -6.86
CA ALA A 305 2.60 -23.86 -6.90
C ALA A 305 3.83 -24.35 -7.69
N ALA A 306 4.19 -25.63 -7.57
CA ALA A 306 5.26 -26.23 -8.36
C ALA A 306 4.93 -26.30 -9.86
N ILE A 307 3.69 -26.63 -10.23
CA ILE A 307 3.23 -26.59 -11.63
C ILE A 307 3.37 -25.16 -12.19
N LEU A 308 2.91 -24.15 -11.45
CA LEU A 308 3.03 -22.74 -11.86
C LEU A 308 4.50 -22.30 -11.97
N TRP A 309 5.37 -22.74 -11.07
CA TRP A 309 6.80 -22.48 -11.16
C TRP A 309 7.39 -23.06 -12.45
N ILE A 310 7.07 -24.31 -12.80
CA ILE A 310 7.55 -24.92 -14.05
C ILE A 310 6.98 -24.18 -15.26
N ALA A 311 5.70 -23.83 -15.23
CA ALA A 311 5.06 -23.08 -16.30
C ALA A 311 5.75 -21.73 -16.56
N MET A 312 6.06 -20.96 -15.51
CA MET A 312 6.74 -19.67 -15.67
C MET A 312 8.22 -19.82 -16.05
N HIS A 313 8.90 -20.87 -15.59
CA HIS A 313 10.27 -21.16 -16.01
C HIS A 313 10.33 -21.46 -17.53
N TYR A 314 9.38 -22.24 -18.05
CA TYR A 314 9.31 -22.63 -19.46
C TYR A 314 8.31 -21.82 -20.28
N GLU A 315 8.10 -20.56 -19.89
CA GLU A 315 7.47 -19.56 -20.76
C GLU A 315 6.00 -19.81 -21.12
N LEU A 316 5.31 -20.72 -20.40
CA LEU A 316 3.91 -21.02 -20.65
C LEU A 316 2.99 -19.84 -20.28
N ASN A 317 1.91 -19.67 -21.03
CA ASN A 317 0.97 -18.57 -20.83
C ASN A 317 0.01 -18.85 -19.66
N ILE A 318 -0.12 -17.88 -18.74
CA ILE A 318 -0.94 -18.03 -17.54
C ILE A 318 -1.97 -16.92 -17.43
N LEU A 319 -3.23 -17.28 -17.29
CA LEU A 319 -4.31 -16.35 -17.01
C LEU A 319 -4.80 -16.54 -15.57
N VAL A 320 -4.87 -15.45 -14.81
CA VAL A 320 -5.37 -15.45 -13.42
C VAL A 320 -6.75 -14.80 -13.36
N ALA A 321 -7.77 -15.60 -13.11
CA ALA A 321 -9.14 -15.15 -12.96
C ALA A 321 -9.57 -15.05 -11.49
N GLY A 322 -10.69 -14.37 -11.24
CA GLY A 322 -11.26 -14.22 -9.91
C GLY A 322 -12.20 -13.02 -9.77
N GLY A 323 -13.07 -13.06 -8.77
CA GLY A 323 -13.95 -11.93 -8.42
C GLY A 323 -13.19 -10.70 -7.90
N THR A 324 -13.92 -9.61 -7.65
CA THR A 324 -13.35 -8.42 -6.99
C THR A 324 -12.76 -8.78 -5.63
N ALA A 325 -11.54 -8.28 -5.36
CA ALA A 325 -10.79 -8.51 -4.13
C ALA A 325 -10.48 -9.99 -3.80
N SER A 326 -10.53 -10.89 -4.79
CA SER A 326 -10.19 -12.30 -4.59
C SER A 326 -8.69 -12.58 -4.48
N GLY A 327 -7.84 -11.60 -4.82
CA GLY A 327 -6.38 -11.75 -4.77
C GLY A 327 -5.73 -12.10 -6.12
N LYS A 328 -6.38 -11.81 -7.26
CA LYS A 328 -5.83 -12.06 -8.61
C LYS A 328 -4.43 -11.47 -8.80
N THR A 329 -4.28 -10.16 -8.66
CA THR A 329 -2.99 -9.49 -8.84
C THR A 329 -1.98 -9.95 -7.81
N SER A 330 -2.40 -10.21 -6.56
CA SER A 330 -1.53 -10.77 -5.53
C SER A 330 -0.98 -12.15 -5.91
N ALA A 331 -1.82 -13.01 -6.50
CA ALA A 331 -1.39 -14.33 -6.99
C ALA A 331 -0.43 -14.18 -8.17
N LEU A 332 -0.78 -13.38 -9.17
CA LEU A 332 0.10 -13.08 -10.30
C LEU A 332 1.47 -12.58 -9.82
N ASN A 333 1.49 -11.58 -8.92
CA ASN A 333 2.70 -11.01 -8.36
C ASN A 333 3.56 -12.05 -7.62
N ALA A 334 2.93 -12.93 -6.82
CA ALA A 334 3.62 -13.98 -6.08
C ALA A 334 4.36 -14.96 -7.01
N PHE A 335 3.76 -15.30 -8.16
CA PHE A 335 4.37 -16.22 -9.11
C PHE A 335 5.38 -15.53 -10.03
N CYS A 336 5.29 -14.22 -10.28
CA CYS A 336 6.31 -13.49 -11.03
C CYS A 336 7.73 -13.63 -10.47
N ALA A 337 7.88 -13.95 -9.18
CA ALA A 337 9.18 -14.28 -8.59
C ALA A 337 9.84 -15.54 -9.19
N PHE A 338 9.08 -16.41 -9.86
CA PHE A 338 9.58 -17.59 -10.56
C PHE A 338 10.23 -17.27 -11.91
N ILE A 339 10.10 -16.04 -12.43
CA ILE A 339 10.70 -15.69 -13.71
C ILE A 339 12.24 -15.77 -13.59
N PRO A 340 12.95 -16.40 -14.54
CA PRO A 340 14.41 -16.43 -14.55
C PRO A 340 15.05 -15.04 -14.61
N SER A 341 16.17 -14.87 -13.89
CA SER A 341 16.84 -13.56 -13.73
C SER A 341 17.35 -12.94 -15.03
N ASN A 342 17.54 -13.73 -16.09
CA ASN A 342 18.05 -13.29 -17.39
C ASN A 342 16.96 -12.82 -18.35
N ASN A 343 15.69 -12.76 -17.94
CA ASN A 343 14.57 -12.35 -18.79
C ASN A 343 14.33 -10.84 -18.73
N ARG A 344 13.88 -10.28 -19.86
CA ARG A 344 13.33 -8.93 -19.97
C ARG A 344 11.83 -8.95 -19.68
N ILE A 345 11.43 -8.20 -18.68
CA ILE A 345 10.04 -8.15 -18.20
C ILE A 345 9.43 -6.79 -18.53
N ILE A 346 8.25 -6.79 -19.12
CA ILE A 346 7.44 -5.58 -19.30
C ILE A 346 6.15 -5.76 -18.52
N SER A 347 5.88 -4.91 -17.55
CA SER A 347 4.58 -4.88 -16.86
C SER A 347 3.75 -3.70 -17.35
N ILE A 348 2.46 -3.93 -17.58
CA ILE A 348 1.51 -2.95 -18.11
C ILE A 348 0.30 -2.94 -17.20
N GLU A 349 0.09 -1.84 -16.49
CA GLU A 349 -0.93 -1.78 -15.44
C GLU A 349 -1.74 -0.48 -15.50
N ASP A 350 -3.02 -0.53 -15.11
CA ASP A 350 -3.78 0.71 -14.86
C ASP A 350 -3.15 1.50 -13.71
N VAL A 351 -2.71 0.76 -12.68
CA VAL A 351 -2.09 1.21 -11.44
C VAL A 351 -0.96 0.26 -11.14
N ARG A 352 0.20 0.77 -10.71
CA ARG A 352 1.31 -0.07 -10.29
C ARG A 352 0.88 -0.92 -9.08
N GLU A 353 0.71 -2.22 -9.28
CA GLU A 353 0.38 -3.24 -8.28
C GLU A 353 1.50 -4.29 -8.16
N ILE A 354 2.19 -4.60 -9.26
CA ILE A 354 3.28 -5.59 -9.32
C ILE A 354 4.55 -5.07 -8.64
N GLN A 355 5.15 -5.95 -7.84
CA GLN A 355 6.43 -5.77 -7.17
C GLN A 355 7.29 -6.99 -7.44
N LEU A 356 8.41 -6.79 -8.15
CA LEU A 356 9.33 -7.86 -8.47
C LEU A 356 10.48 -7.93 -7.45
N PRO A 357 11.02 -9.13 -7.17
CA PRO A 357 12.23 -9.28 -6.37
C PRO A 357 13.43 -8.57 -7.01
N GLU A 358 14.40 -8.20 -6.18
CA GLU A 358 15.58 -7.39 -6.56
C GLU A 358 16.30 -7.90 -7.82
N HIS A 359 16.47 -9.21 -7.95
CA HIS A 359 17.16 -9.85 -9.07
C HIS A 359 16.45 -9.70 -10.43
N LEU A 360 15.19 -9.26 -10.46
CA LEU A 360 14.43 -8.99 -11.69
C LEU A 360 14.37 -7.52 -12.05
N ILE A 361 14.74 -6.62 -11.12
CA ILE A 361 14.60 -5.17 -11.31
C ILE A 361 15.52 -4.66 -12.43
N TRP A 362 16.70 -5.25 -12.60
CA TRP A 362 17.72 -4.77 -13.57
C TRP A 362 17.25 -4.77 -15.03
N ASN A 363 16.27 -5.63 -15.40
CA ASN A 363 15.72 -5.73 -16.76
C ASN A 363 14.18 -5.71 -16.77
N TRP A 364 13.60 -4.91 -15.88
CA TRP A 364 12.16 -4.69 -15.80
C TRP A 364 11.78 -3.29 -16.30
N VAL A 365 10.79 -3.23 -17.19
CA VAL A 365 10.16 -1.99 -17.67
C VAL A 365 8.71 -1.92 -17.15
N PRO A 366 8.46 -1.20 -16.05
CA PRO A 366 7.11 -0.94 -15.58
C PRO A 366 6.45 0.19 -16.37
N MET A 367 5.29 -0.09 -16.97
CA MET A 367 4.48 0.88 -17.69
C MET A 367 3.09 1.00 -17.06
N VAL A 368 2.61 2.23 -16.93
CA VAL A 368 1.29 2.54 -16.37
C VAL A 368 0.45 3.36 -17.33
N THR A 369 -0.85 3.10 -17.37
CA THR A 369 -1.78 3.88 -18.20
C THR A 369 -1.86 5.33 -17.72
N ARG A 370 -2.27 6.23 -18.62
CA ARG A 370 -2.52 7.64 -18.30
C ARG A 370 -3.90 8.04 -18.82
N ASN A 371 -4.77 8.47 -17.92
CA ASN A 371 -6.03 9.11 -18.31
C ASN A 371 -5.76 10.43 -19.06
N PRO A 372 -6.69 10.89 -19.92
CA PRO A 372 -6.57 12.21 -20.51
C PRO A 372 -6.59 13.31 -19.42
N ASN A 373 -6.06 14.48 -19.76
CA ASN A 373 -6.21 15.70 -18.98
C ASN A 373 -7.68 16.21 -19.03
N PRO A 374 -8.05 17.26 -18.26
CA PRO A 374 -9.40 17.82 -18.29
C PRO A 374 -9.89 18.24 -19.69
N GLU A 375 -8.98 18.61 -20.60
CA GLU A 375 -9.27 18.95 -21.99
C GLU A 375 -9.44 17.71 -22.91
N GLY A 376 -9.33 16.49 -22.38
CA GLY A 376 -9.47 15.25 -23.14
C GLY A 376 -8.21 14.80 -23.89
N LEU A 377 -7.07 15.47 -23.69
CA LEU A 377 -5.82 15.24 -24.40
C LEU A 377 -4.82 14.38 -23.60
N GLY A 378 -3.90 13.73 -24.32
CA GLY A 378 -2.77 13.04 -23.70
C GLY A 378 -3.10 11.69 -23.06
N GLN A 379 -4.23 11.06 -23.37
CA GLN A 379 -4.50 9.69 -22.93
C GLN A 379 -3.42 8.72 -23.45
N VAL A 380 -2.99 7.79 -22.60
CA VAL A 380 -2.19 6.61 -22.96
C VAL A 380 -2.91 5.40 -22.41
N SER A 381 -3.54 4.63 -23.30
CA SER A 381 -4.36 3.48 -22.93
C SER A 381 -3.51 2.22 -22.72
N MET A 382 -4.10 1.20 -22.08
CA MET A 382 -3.49 -0.12 -21.96
C MET A 382 -3.15 -0.70 -23.33
N LEU A 383 -4.02 -0.50 -24.32
CA LEU A 383 -3.79 -0.95 -25.71
C LEU A 383 -2.52 -0.33 -26.31
N ASP A 384 -2.31 0.98 -26.14
CA ASP A 384 -1.12 1.68 -26.65
C ASP A 384 0.17 1.12 -26.05
N LEU A 385 0.14 0.86 -24.74
CA LEU A 385 1.26 0.26 -24.00
C LEU A 385 1.51 -1.18 -24.43
N MET A 386 0.47 -1.98 -24.64
CA MET A 386 0.59 -3.36 -25.12
C MET A 386 1.21 -3.40 -26.51
N GLN A 387 0.72 -2.61 -27.45
CA GLN A 387 1.29 -2.54 -28.81
C GLN A 387 2.74 -2.04 -28.81
N THR A 388 3.07 -1.09 -27.94
CA THR A 388 4.44 -0.59 -27.80
C THR A 388 5.34 -1.67 -27.20
N SER A 389 4.85 -2.45 -26.22
CA SER A 389 5.64 -3.51 -25.57
C SER A 389 6.13 -4.58 -26.53
N LEU A 390 5.33 -4.94 -27.54
CA LEU A 390 5.71 -5.93 -28.56
C LEU A 390 6.93 -5.52 -29.39
N ARG A 391 7.25 -4.21 -29.43
CA ARG A 391 8.44 -3.68 -30.13
C ARG A 391 9.68 -3.57 -29.25
N MET A 392 9.55 -3.88 -27.95
CA MET A 392 10.63 -3.75 -26.97
C MET A 392 11.41 -5.05 -26.75
N ARG A 393 11.16 -6.08 -27.58
CA ARG A 393 11.72 -7.44 -27.44
C ARG A 393 11.55 -8.01 -26.02
N PRO A 394 10.31 -8.10 -25.49
CA PRO A 394 10.07 -8.69 -24.18
C PRO A 394 10.26 -10.21 -24.22
N ASP A 395 10.79 -10.78 -23.13
CA ASP A 395 10.70 -12.22 -22.88
C ASP A 395 9.38 -12.52 -22.11
N ARG A 396 8.99 -11.60 -21.22
CA ARG A 396 7.74 -11.67 -20.42
C ARG A 396 6.91 -10.40 -20.56
N ILE A 397 5.62 -10.57 -20.83
CA ILE A 397 4.63 -9.49 -20.80
C ILE A 397 3.64 -9.76 -19.67
N ILE A 398 3.61 -8.89 -18.68
CA ILE A 398 2.67 -8.94 -17.56
C ILE A 398 1.62 -7.84 -17.79
N VAL A 399 0.35 -8.21 -17.90
CA VAL A 399 -0.75 -7.26 -18.04
C VAL A 399 -1.61 -7.30 -16.78
N GLY A 400 -1.83 -6.16 -16.13
CA GLY A 400 -2.52 -6.08 -14.86
C GLY A 400 -3.91 -6.69 -14.90
N GLU A 401 -4.79 -6.23 -15.80
CA GLU A 401 -6.12 -6.81 -16.01
C GLU A 401 -6.62 -6.51 -17.42
N ILE A 402 -6.99 -7.53 -18.19
CA ILE A 402 -7.65 -7.33 -19.50
C ILE A 402 -9.16 -7.12 -19.31
N ARG A 403 -9.70 -6.07 -19.92
CA ARG A 403 -11.12 -5.70 -19.79
C ARG A 403 -11.83 -5.49 -21.11
N ARG A 404 -11.10 -5.13 -22.16
CA ARG A 404 -11.64 -4.75 -23.48
C ARG A 404 -11.22 -5.74 -24.55
N GLN A 405 -12.03 -5.84 -25.61
CA GLN A 405 -11.77 -6.72 -26.75
C GLN A 405 -10.37 -6.51 -27.34
N LYS A 406 -10.02 -5.26 -27.68
CA LYS A 406 -8.73 -4.94 -28.30
C LYS A 406 -7.52 -5.30 -27.42
N GLU A 407 -7.65 -5.18 -26.10
CA GLU A 407 -6.60 -5.59 -25.17
C GLU A 407 -6.43 -7.12 -25.19
N ALA A 408 -7.55 -7.85 -25.18
CA ALA A 408 -7.53 -9.31 -25.28
C ALA A 408 -6.96 -9.79 -26.63
N GLU A 409 -7.39 -9.22 -27.76
CA GLU A 409 -6.86 -9.54 -29.09
C GLU A 409 -5.33 -9.38 -29.14
N VAL A 410 -4.79 -8.25 -28.68
CA VAL A 410 -3.33 -8.03 -28.65
C VAL A 410 -2.63 -8.99 -27.67
N LEU A 411 -3.27 -9.36 -26.55
CA LEU A 411 -2.72 -10.35 -25.64
C LEU A 411 -2.56 -11.73 -26.33
N PHE A 412 -3.60 -12.20 -27.02
CA PHE A 412 -3.56 -13.49 -27.73
C PHE A 412 -2.62 -13.45 -28.94
N GLU A 413 -2.56 -12.33 -29.67
CA GLU A 413 -1.54 -12.12 -30.71
C GLU A 413 -0.12 -12.23 -30.13
N ALA A 414 0.13 -11.65 -28.95
CA ALA A 414 1.41 -11.76 -28.26
C ALA A 414 1.75 -13.22 -27.93
N MET A 415 0.79 -14.00 -27.41
CA MET A 415 0.96 -15.42 -27.13
C MET A 415 1.33 -16.22 -28.39
N HIS A 416 0.65 -15.97 -29.52
CA HIS A 416 0.91 -16.67 -30.78
C HIS A 416 2.22 -16.26 -31.46
N THR A 417 2.69 -15.04 -31.21
CA THR A 417 3.99 -14.55 -31.72
C THR A 417 5.18 -14.97 -30.84
N GLY A 418 4.95 -15.87 -29.87
CA GLY A 418 6.00 -16.47 -29.05
C GLY A 418 6.37 -15.67 -27.80
N HIS A 419 5.57 -14.66 -27.43
CA HIS A 419 5.76 -13.95 -26.16
C HIS A 419 5.06 -14.70 -25.03
N SER A 420 5.76 -14.93 -23.93
CA SER A 420 5.13 -15.45 -22.72
C SER A 420 4.36 -14.35 -22.02
N THR A 421 3.06 -14.58 -21.85
CA THR A 421 2.16 -13.57 -21.28
C THR A 421 1.49 -14.05 -19.99
N TYR A 422 1.35 -13.11 -19.06
CA TYR A 422 0.66 -13.31 -17.80
C TYR A 422 -0.32 -12.18 -17.58
N SER A 423 -1.59 -12.51 -17.33
CA SER A 423 -2.61 -11.48 -17.17
C SER A 423 -3.65 -11.85 -16.13
N THR A 424 -4.46 -10.87 -15.72
CA THR A 424 -5.65 -11.13 -14.91
C THR A 424 -6.95 -10.77 -15.62
N MET A 425 -8.04 -11.42 -15.22
CA MET A 425 -9.38 -11.05 -15.69
C MET A 425 -10.46 -11.32 -14.63
N HIS A 426 -11.58 -10.63 -14.73
CA HIS A 426 -12.69 -10.86 -13.81
C HIS A 426 -13.59 -12.04 -14.25
N ALA A 427 -13.53 -13.16 -13.53
CA ALA A 427 -14.43 -14.31 -13.67
C ALA A 427 -14.38 -15.19 -12.42
N ASN A 428 -15.45 -15.90 -12.07
CA ASN A 428 -15.51 -16.66 -10.81
C ASN A 428 -15.21 -18.17 -10.95
N ASN A 429 -14.99 -18.66 -12.17
CA ASN A 429 -14.62 -20.05 -12.46
C ASN A 429 -14.12 -20.16 -13.91
N SER A 430 -13.49 -21.29 -14.25
CA SER A 430 -12.88 -21.50 -15.57
C SER A 430 -13.90 -21.43 -16.70
N ARG A 431 -15.14 -21.90 -16.47
CA ARG A 431 -16.22 -21.83 -17.47
C ARG A 431 -16.63 -20.39 -17.78
N GLN A 432 -16.70 -19.54 -16.76
CA GLN A 432 -16.98 -18.11 -16.93
C GLN A 432 -15.86 -17.38 -17.66
N VAL A 433 -14.61 -17.79 -17.48
CA VAL A 433 -13.47 -17.25 -18.23
C VAL A 433 -13.66 -17.49 -19.72
N VAL A 434 -13.84 -18.76 -20.11
CA VAL A 434 -14.08 -19.14 -21.51
C VAL A 434 -15.26 -18.37 -22.08
N ARG A 435 -16.40 -18.36 -21.36
CA ARG A 435 -17.61 -17.64 -21.78
C ARG A 435 -17.36 -16.15 -22.01
N ARG A 436 -16.65 -15.48 -21.09
CA ARG A 436 -16.36 -14.04 -21.20
C ARG A 436 -15.43 -13.71 -22.35
N LEU A 437 -14.49 -14.61 -22.66
CA LEU A 437 -13.59 -14.46 -23.80
C LEU A 437 -14.34 -14.63 -25.11
N THR A 438 -15.22 -15.64 -25.23
CA THR A 438 -15.94 -15.95 -26.47
C THR A 438 -17.17 -15.06 -26.74
N GLU A 439 -17.83 -14.56 -25.69
CA GLU A 439 -19.02 -13.72 -25.82
C GLU A 439 -18.68 -12.22 -25.78
N LYS A 440 -19.64 -11.38 -26.22
CA LYS A 440 -19.53 -9.92 -26.05
C LYS A 440 -19.37 -9.54 -24.57
N PRO A 441 -18.53 -8.55 -24.23
CA PRO A 441 -17.91 -7.59 -25.16
C PRO A 441 -16.52 -7.99 -25.67
N LEU A 442 -15.99 -9.19 -25.41
CA LEU A 442 -14.64 -9.57 -25.85
C LEU A 442 -14.64 -10.28 -27.21
N GLU A 443 -15.54 -11.26 -27.40
CA GLU A 443 -15.76 -11.92 -28.71
C GLU A 443 -14.48 -12.46 -29.38
N ILE A 444 -13.58 -13.04 -28.59
CA ILE A 444 -12.32 -13.66 -29.04
C ILE A 444 -12.60 -15.01 -29.70
N PRO A 445 -12.03 -15.31 -30.88
CA PRO A 445 -12.15 -16.61 -31.52
C PRO A 445 -11.67 -17.75 -30.61
N THR A 446 -12.41 -18.87 -30.61
CA THR A 446 -12.09 -20.04 -29.77
C THR A 446 -10.67 -20.56 -29.97
N LEU A 447 -10.19 -20.57 -31.23
CA LEU A 447 -8.83 -21.01 -31.57
C LEU A 447 -7.73 -20.16 -30.92
N GLU A 448 -7.98 -18.87 -30.67
CA GLU A 448 -6.98 -18.01 -30.01
C GLU A 448 -6.91 -18.26 -28.50
N ILE A 449 -8.04 -18.60 -27.89
CA ILE A 449 -8.13 -18.88 -26.44
C ILE A 449 -7.29 -20.10 -26.06
N GLU A 450 -7.05 -21.02 -27.00
CA GLU A 450 -6.17 -22.18 -26.79
C GLU A 450 -4.72 -21.80 -26.50
N ALA A 451 -4.30 -20.57 -26.76
CA ALA A 451 -2.96 -20.11 -26.42
C ALA A 451 -2.72 -20.02 -24.90
N ILE A 452 -3.78 -20.04 -24.07
CA ILE A 452 -3.68 -20.10 -22.61
C ILE A 452 -3.30 -21.52 -22.18
N ASP A 453 -2.12 -21.70 -21.60
CA ASP A 453 -1.68 -23.00 -21.10
C ASP A 453 -2.28 -23.33 -19.74
N LEU A 454 -2.26 -22.37 -18.81
CA LEU A 454 -2.83 -22.54 -17.47
C LEU A 454 -3.80 -21.41 -17.11
N LEU A 455 -4.91 -21.80 -16.50
CA LEU A 455 -5.93 -20.92 -15.96
C LEU A 455 -6.04 -21.13 -14.44
N LEU A 456 -5.72 -20.10 -13.69
CA LEU A 456 -5.81 -20.08 -12.23
C LEU A 456 -6.99 -19.23 -11.79
N VAL A 457 -7.92 -19.75 -11.00
CA VAL A 457 -9.07 -18.99 -10.50
C VAL A 457 -8.94 -18.73 -9.00
N GLN A 458 -8.87 -17.47 -8.59
CA GLN A 458 -8.87 -17.04 -7.19
C GLN A 458 -10.28 -16.73 -6.68
N TYR A 459 -10.58 -17.19 -5.47
CA TYR A 459 -11.86 -17.02 -4.78
C TYR A 459 -11.68 -16.44 -3.38
N ARG A 460 -12.67 -15.64 -2.93
CA ARG A 460 -12.74 -15.09 -1.58
C ARG A 460 -14.00 -15.59 -0.88
N ASP A 461 -13.81 -16.40 0.16
CA ASP A 461 -14.87 -16.73 1.13
C ASP A 461 -15.05 -15.51 2.03
N ARG A 462 -16.12 -14.75 1.79
CA ARG A 462 -16.44 -13.54 2.58
C ARG A 462 -16.87 -13.85 4.01
N ARG A 463 -17.43 -15.04 4.27
CA ARG A 463 -17.89 -15.43 5.62
C ARG A 463 -16.70 -15.71 6.54
N LYS A 464 -15.69 -16.39 6.03
CA LYS A 464 -14.46 -16.70 6.78
C LYS A 464 -13.33 -15.69 6.55
N ASN A 465 -13.53 -14.74 5.62
CA ASN A 465 -12.52 -13.82 5.11
C ASN A 465 -11.23 -14.52 4.62
N LEU A 466 -11.41 -15.68 3.98
CA LEU A 466 -10.31 -16.48 3.43
C LEU A 466 -10.19 -16.28 1.92
N ARG A 467 -8.98 -16.39 1.40
CA ARG A 467 -8.70 -16.43 -0.04
C ARG A 467 -8.18 -17.81 -0.41
N ARG A 468 -8.69 -18.38 -1.50
CA ARG A 468 -8.39 -19.75 -1.96
C ARG A 468 -8.32 -19.76 -3.48
N THR A 469 -7.40 -20.54 -4.02
CA THR A 469 -7.42 -20.94 -5.42
C THR A 469 -8.58 -21.92 -5.60
N TYR A 470 -9.63 -21.46 -6.28
CA TYR A 470 -10.83 -22.25 -6.52
C TYR A 470 -10.59 -23.37 -7.53
N GLU A 471 -9.94 -23.06 -8.65
CA GLU A 471 -9.66 -24.01 -9.74
C GLU A 471 -8.27 -23.71 -10.33
N LEU A 472 -7.50 -24.75 -10.64
CA LEU A 472 -6.38 -24.71 -11.59
C LEU A 472 -6.75 -25.60 -12.76
N SER A 473 -6.80 -25.04 -13.97
CA SER A 473 -7.33 -25.72 -15.17
C SER A 473 -6.46 -25.45 -16.40
N GLU A 474 -6.63 -26.29 -17.41
CA GLU A 474 -6.11 -26.11 -18.77
C GLU A 474 -7.28 -25.94 -19.75
N ILE A 475 -7.07 -25.19 -20.83
CA ILE A 475 -8.04 -25.04 -21.92
C ILE A 475 -7.54 -25.84 -23.12
N GLU A 476 -8.37 -26.76 -23.62
CA GLU A 476 -8.07 -27.60 -24.79
C GLU A 476 -9.16 -27.50 -25.86
N THR A 477 -8.80 -27.75 -27.12
CA THR A 477 -9.78 -27.98 -28.19
C THR A 477 -10.66 -29.17 -27.85
N GLY A 478 -11.97 -29.00 -27.93
CA GLY A 478 -12.94 -30.08 -27.79
C GLY A 478 -12.97 -31.01 -29.00
N VAL A 479 -13.85 -32.00 -28.96
CA VAL A 479 -14.01 -33.02 -30.03
C VAL A 479 -14.44 -32.41 -31.37
N SER A 480 -15.09 -31.24 -31.35
CA SER A 480 -15.36 -30.40 -32.52
C SER A 480 -14.49 -29.14 -32.44
N ASN A 481 -13.83 -28.76 -33.55
CA ASN A 481 -12.92 -27.60 -33.62
C ASN A 481 -13.51 -26.25 -33.14
N ASP A 482 -14.83 -26.14 -33.00
CA ASP A 482 -15.52 -24.94 -32.54
C ASP A 482 -15.89 -24.93 -31.05
N GLN A 483 -15.60 -26.00 -30.28
CA GLN A 483 -15.91 -26.05 -28.85
C GLN A 483 -14.65 -26.16 -28.02
N LEU A 484 -14.52 -25.30 -27.01
CA LEU A 484 -13.46 -25.40 -26.01
C LEU A 484 -13.85 -26.37 -24.90
N SER A 485 -12.89 -27.20 -24.49
CA SER A 485 -12.98 -28.07 -23.31
C SER A 485 -12.06 -27.55 -22.21
N ILE A 486 -12.46 -27.80 -20.96
CA ILE A 486 -11.71 -27.36 -19.78
C ILE A 486 -11.30 -28.59 -19.00
N ASN A 487 -9.99 -28.81 -18.87
CA ASN A 487 -9.42 -29.84 -18.02
C ASN A 487 -9.10 -29.24 -16.65
N THR A 488 -9.94 -29.47 -15.65
CA THR A 488 -9.67 -29.00 -14.28
C THR A 488 -8.70 -29.95 -13.60
N ILE A 489 -7.50 -29.48 -13.28
CA ILE A 489 -6.44 -30.26 -12.61
C ILE A 489 -6.71 -30.31 -11.11
N TYR A 490 -6.99 -29.15 -10.50
CA TYR A 490 -7.28 -29.02 -9.08
C TYR A 490 -8.54 -28.21 -8.85
N LYS A 491 -9.31 -28.58 -7.82
CA LYS A 491 -10.49 -27.84 -7.38
C LYS A 491 -10.57 -27.76 -5.86
N TRP A 492 -10.95 -26.59 -5.34
CA TRP A 492 -11.14 -26.39 -3.91
C TRP A 492 -12.55 -26.76 -3.45
N SER A 493 -12.63 -27.48 -2.33
CA SER A 493 -13.86 -27.82 -1.63
C SER A 493 -14.03 -26.96 -0.37
N ALA A 494 -15.08 -26.14 -0.36
CA ALA A 494 -15.39 -25.24 0.76
C ALA A 494 -15.76 -25.96 2.06
N ARG A 495 -16.23 -27.22 1.96
CA ARG A 495 -16.69 -28.03 3.09
C ARG A 495 -15.53 -28.41 4.00
N ASP A 496 -14.47 -28.91 3.40
CA ASP A 496 -13.32 -29.50 4.10
C ASP A 496 -12.08 -28.59 4.04
N ASP A 497 -12.18 -27.45 3.34
CA ASP A 497 -11.06 -26.54 3.06
C ASP A 497 -9.87 -27.26 2.41
N ALA A 498 -10.17 -28.15 1.47
CA ALA A 498 -9.22 -29.04 0.81
C ALA A 498 -9.14 -28.77 -0.70
N PHE A 499 -8.02 -29.17 -1.31
CA PHE A 499 -7.78 -29.07 -2.74
C PHE A 499 -7.75 -30.47 -3.34
N ASP A 500 -8.82 -30.84 -4.07
CA ASP A 500 -8.95 -32.14 -4.71
C ASP A 500 -8.23 -32.13 -6.06
N LYS A 501 -7.38 -33.14 -6.30
CA LYS A 501 -6.81 -33.40 -7.63
C LYS A 501 -7.87 -34.11 -8.48
N ILE A 502 -8.38 -33.42 -9.49
CA ILE A 502 -9.48 -33.88 -10.34
C ILE A 502 -8.95 -34.60 -11.58
N ALA A 503 -7.86 -34.11 -12.17
CA ALA A 503 -7.25 -34.67 -13.37
C ALA A 503 -5.73 -34.43 -13.39
N GLU A 504 -5.04 -35.10 -14.32
CA GLU A 504 -3.63 -34.82 -14.61
C GLU A 504 -3.50 -33.61 -15.56
N PRO A 505 -2.40 -32.85 -15.47
CA PRO A 505 -2.15 -31.66 -16.30
C PRO A 505 -1.66 -32.07 -17.71
N ALA A 506 -2.57 -32.61 -18.52
CA ALA A 506 -2.27 -33.25 -19.80
C ALA A 506 -1.71 -32.27 -20.84
N LYS A 507 -2.31 -31.07 -20.97
CA LYS A 507 -1.81 -30.06 -21.92
C LYS A 507 -0.45 -29.54 -21.50
N PHE A 508 -0.27 -29.23 -20.22
CA PHE A 508 0.99 -28.77 -19.65
C PHE A 508 2.12 -29.79 -19.89
N ILE A 509 1.87 -31.07 -19.62
CA ILE A 509 2.85 -32.15 -19.89
C ILE A 509 3.19 -32.19 -21.39
N ARG A 510 2.18 -32.12 -22.26
CA ARG A 510 2.36 -32.14 -23.71
C ARG A 510 3.20 -30.95 -24.20
N GLN A 511 2.91 -29.74 -23.73
CA GLN A 511 3.67 -28.53 -24.11
C GLN A 511 5.11 -28.58 -23.61
N LEU A 512 5.34 -29.00 -22.36
CA LEU A 512 6.69 -29.15 -21.83
C LEU A 512 7.48 -30.20 -22.60
N ASN A 513 6.88 -31.35 -22.92
CA ASN A 513 7.52 -32.36 -23.73
C ASN A 513 7.93 -31.79 -25.10
N LEU A 514 7.06 -31.00 -25.74
CA LEU A 514 7.33 -30.36 -27.02
C LEU A 514 8.48 -29.34 -26.94
N TYR A 515 8.49 -28.47 -25.92
CA TYR A 515 9.45 -27.37 -25.82
C TYR A 515 10.81 -27.79 -25.26
N THR A 516 10.85 -28.84 -24.44
CA THR A 516 12.05 -29.23 -23.68
C THR A 516 12.58 -30.63 -24.02
N GLY A 517 11.75 -31.48 -24.62
CA GLY A 517 12.04 -32.91 -24.81
C GLY A 517 11.89 -33.76 -23.55
N MET A 518 11.53 -33.19 -22.40
CA MET A 518 11.35 -33.92 -21.15
C MET A 518 10.23 -34.95 -21.25
N THR A 519 10.49 -36.16 -20.77
CA THR A 519 9.47 -37.21 -20.65
C THR A 519 8.47 -36.86 -19.55
N GLU A 520 7.28 -37.46 -19.61
CA GLU A 520 6.26 -37.30 -18.57
C GLU A 520 6.79 -37.67 -17.17
N SER A 521 7.64 -38.70 -17.09
CA SER A 521 8.27 -39.13 -15.83
C SER A 521 9.22 -38.07 -15.26
N GLU A 522 10.02 -37.43 -16.12
CA GLU A 522 10.92 -36.35 -15.73
C GLU A 522 10.13 -35.12 -15.28
N ILE A 523 9.06 -34.76 -16.00
CA ILE A 523 8.18 -33.64 -15.63
C ILE A 523 7.53 -33.91 -14.26
N LYS A 524 6.99 -35.11 -14.03
CA LYS A 524 6.42 -35.50 -12.73
C LYS A 524 7.46 -35.48 -11.60
N THR A 525 8.70 -35.85 -11.89
CA THR A 525 9.81 -35.79 -10.93
C THR A 525 10.17 -34.35 -10.60
N GLU A 526 10.18 -33.46 -11.60
CA GLU A 526 10.46 -32.04 -11.44
C GLU A 526 9.38 -31.34 -10.61
N ILE A 527 8.09 -31.65 -10.84
CA ILE A 527 6.99 -31.17 -10.00
C ILE A 527 7.23 -31.53 -8.53
N LYS A 528 7.56 -32.79 -8.25
CA LYS A 528 7.84 -33.27 -6.88
C LYS A 528 9.06 -32.59 -6.25
N ASN A 529 10.13 -32.40 -7.03
CA ASN A 529 11.34 -31.75 -6.54
C ASN A 529 11.08 -30.28 -6.18
N ARG A 530 10.41 -29.53 -7.05
CA ARG A 530 10.05 -28.12 -6.79
C ARG A 530 9.04 -27.98 -5.66
N ALA A 531 8.08 -28.90 -5.55
CA ALA A 531 7.18 -28.93 -4.41
C ALA A 531 7.95 -29.09 -3.09
N ARG A 532 8.92 -30.02 -3.04
CA ARG A 532 9.78 -30.19 -1.86
C ARG A 532 10.58 -28.92 -1.52
N ILE A 533 11.10 -28.22 -2.52
CA ILE A 533 11.82 -26.95 -2.30
C ILE A 533 10.88 -25.90 -1.69
N LEU A 534 9.68 -25.75 -2.23
CA LEU A 534 8.67 -24.81 -1.71
C LEU A 534 8.26 -25.15 -0.27
N GLU A 535 8.08 -26.44 0.05
CA GLU A 535 7.83 -26.89 1.43
C GLU A 535 9.00 -26.57 2.37
N TRP A 536 10.23 -26.83 1.93
CA TRP A 536 11.43 -26.48 2.70
C TRP A 536 11.53 -24.97 2.95
N MET A 537 11.24 -24.13 1.96
CA MET A 537 11.19 -22.67 2.10
C MET A 537 10.12 -22.26 3.13
N ASN A 538 8.95 -22.89 3.09
CA ASN A 538 7.88 -22.63 4.04
C ASN A 538 8.24 -23.05 5.48
N ASN A 539 8.85 -24.23 5.66
CA ASN A 539 9.28 -24.71 6.97
C ASN A 539 10.33 -23.78 7.61
N HIS A 540 11.15 -23.12 6.80
CA HIS A 540 12.14 -22.14 7.24
C HIS A 540 11.64 -20.69 7.23
N ASN A 541 10.34 -20.46 7.01
CA ASN A 541 9.71 -19.13 6.99
C ASN A 541 10.30 -18.13 5.99
N LEU A 542 10.82 -18.60 4.85
CA LEU A 542 11.37 -17.78 3.76
C LEU A 542 10.26 -17.09 2.94
N SER A 543 9.50 -16.23 3.61
CA SER A 543 8.27 -15.60 3.11
C SER A 543 8.46 -14.16 2.65
N ASP A 544 9.67 -13.61 2.74
CA ASP A 544 9.98 -12.31 2.17
C ASP A 544 10.28 -12.42 0.67
N ILE A 545 9.91 -11.40 -0.10
CA ILE A 545 10.15 -11.38 -1.54
C ILE A 545 11.65 -11.44 -1.88
N SER A 546 12.51 -10.87 -1.04
CA SER A 546 13.97 -10.95 -1.16
C SER A 546 14.47 -12.38 -0.96
N ASP A 547 13.97 -13.08 0.07
CA ASP A 547 14.36 -14.47 0.36
C ASP A 547 13.96 -15.41 -0.77
N VAL A 548 12.70 -15.29 -1.24
CA VAL A 548 12.22 -16.05 -2.41
C VAL A 548 13.09 -15.75 -3.62
N GLY A 549 13.41 -14.48 -3.87
CA GLY A 549 14.26 -14.08 -4.98
C GLY A 549 15.65 -14.69 -4.95
N LYS A 550 16.32 -14.72 -3.78
CA LYS A 550 17.64 -15.35 -3.62
C LYS A 550 17.59 -16.85 -3.95
N ILE A 551 16.56 -17.55 -3.46
CA ILE A 551 16.39 -18.98 -3.76
C ILE A 551 16.18 -19.21 -5.26
N MET A 552 15.43 -18.35 -5.95
CA MET A 552 15.22 -18.49 -7.40
C MET A 552 16.51 -18.29 -8.19
N VAL A 553 17.31 -17.28 -7.84
CA VAL A 553 18.65 -17.07 -8.43
C VAL A 553 19.54 -18.30 -8.26
N LEU A 554 19.58 -18.86 -7.04
CA LEU A 554 20.38 -20.03 -6.73
C LEU A 554 19.85 -21.30 -7.42
N PHE A 555 18.54 -21.44 -7.55
CA PHE A 555 17.93 -22.56 -8.26
C PHE A 555 18.30 -22.55 -9.74
N TYR A 556 18.21 -21.39 -10.40
CA TYR A 556 18.50 -21.27 -11.83
C TYR A 556 20.00 -21.35 -12.16
N SER A 557 20.88 -21.03 -11.21
CA SER A 557 22.32 -21.20 -11.35
C SER A 557 22.80 -22.60 -10.98
N ASN A 558 22.24 -23.21 -9.93
CA ASN A 558 22.60 -24.53 -9.45
C ASN A 558 21.43 -25.29 -8.81
N GLN A 559 20.57 -25.84 -9.66
CA GLN A 559 19.39 -26.61 -9.24
C GLN A 559 19.72 -27.77 -8.28
N LYS A 560 20.85 -28.47 -8.49
CA LYS A 560 21.24 -29.63 -7.67
C LYS A 560 21.54 -29.21 -6.24
N LEU A 561 22.20 -28.06 -6.04
CA LEU A 561 22.52 -27.54 -4.72
C LEU A 561 21.25 -27.26 -3.91
N VAL A 562 20.34 -26.44 -4.46
CA VAL A 562 19.08 -26.08 -3.78
C VAL A 562 18.23 -27.32 -3.52
N SER A 563 18.14 -28.23 -4.50
CA SER A 563 17.42 -29.49 -4.33
C SER A 563 18.00 -30.37 -3.23
N ASN A 564 19.32 -30.40 -3.05
CA ASN A 564 19.98 -31.17 -1.99
C ASN A 564 19.76 -30.53 -0.62
N PHE A 565 19.80 -29.21 -0.51
CA PHE A 565 19.47 -28.48 0.71
C PHE A 565 18.04 -28.78 1.17
N ALA A 566 17.07 -28.68 0.24
CA ALA A 566 15.67 -29.00 0.53
C ALA A 566 15.46 -30.49 0.88
N LYS A 567 16.21 -31.41 0.28
CA LYS A 567 16.13 -32.85 0.62
C LYS A 567 16.70 -33.18 2.00
N LEU A 568 17.75 -32.46 2.42
CA LEU A 568 18.43 -32.68 3.69
C LEU A 568 17.92 -31.76 4.81
N ASP A 569 16.93 -30.92 4.52
CA ASP A 569 16.35 -29.94 5.44
C ASP A 569 17.40 -29.06 6.13
N LYS A 570 18.37 -28.57 5.34
CA LYS A 570 19.47 -27.72 5.83
C LYS A 570 19.03 -26.27 6.06
N ASP A 571 19.74 -25.55 6.93
CA ASP A 571 19.50 -24.12 7.18
C ASP A 571 19.76 -23.31 5.88
N PRO A 572 18.79 -22.51 5.40
CA PRO A 572 18.97 -21.62 4.26
C PRO A 572 20.11 -20.61 4.41
N LYS A 573 20.52 -20.24 5.63
CA LYS A 573 21.61 -19.28 5.83
C LYS A 573 22.94 -19.76 5.23
N GLU A 574 23.24 -21.05 5.37
CA GLU A 574 24.42 -21.68 4.76
C GLU A 574 24.39 -21.63 3.22
N LEU A 575 23.22 -21.38 2.63
CA LEU A 575 23.02 -21.28 1.18
C LEU A 575 23.17 -19.82 0.68
N PHE A 576 23.01 -18.84 1.57
CA PHE A 576 23.11 -17.41 1.25
C PHE A 576 24.50 -16.81 1.53
N GLU A 577 25.32 -17.50 2.33
CA GLU A 577 26.74 -17.24 2.55
C GLU A 577 27.59 -17.81 1.40
#